data_AF-A0A967MI30-F1
#
_entry.id   AF-A0A967MI30-F1
#
_cell.length_a   1.000
_cell.length_b   1.000
_cell.length_c   1.000
_cell.angle_alpha   90.00
_cell.angle_beta   90.00
_cell.angle_gamma   90.00
#
_symmetry.space_group_name_H-M   'P 1'
#
loop_
_entity.id
_entity.type
_entity.pdbx_description
1 polymer ?
#
loop_
_entity_poly.entity_id
_entity_poly.type
_entity_poly.pdbx_seq_one_letter_code
_entity_poly.pdbx_strand_id
1 'polypeptide(L)'
;MSSSVLELDARTLTARVNIAVKAALFASFAVALTVPLDALEGKAMGARAPLFLAPAIVVPVVGRWRRWHPHAHTGDALLSAPFLLDTLGNLFGIYDRFDGTDDVLHAVNWVLLVAAFHAFRFRRVSDRRDAVLLGYGFGAIAIVWWEAMEWVVSEDGLGGADGLSLTYGDTIGDLVLSSTGGLVGSVVAVALLCPHRPAPEAEGEAET
;
A
#
# COMPACT_ATOMS: atom_id res chain seq x y z
N MET A 1 -23.00 14.30 -3.87
CA MET A 1 -22.52 12.90 -3.89
C MET A 1 -21.74 12.66 -2.61
N SER A 2 -22.17 11.74 -1.75
CA SER A 2 -21.40 11.37 -0.55
C SER A 2 -20.24 10.47 -0.97
N SER A 3 -19.02 10.78 -0.53
CA SER A 3 -17.85 9.94 -0.81
C SER A 3 -17.82 8.80 0.21
N SER A 4 -17.95 7.56 -0.26
CA SER A 4 -17.89 6.35 0.56
C SER A 4 -16.63 6.30 1.43
N VAL A 5 -15.51 6.82 0.92
CA VAL A 5 -14.25 6.93 1.68
C VAL A 5 -14.35 7.94 2.82
N LEU A 6 -14.98 9.10 2.62
CA LEU A 6 -15.14 10.09 3.70
C LEU A 6 -16.02 9.55 4.82
N GLU A 7 -17.04 8.76 4.49
CA GLU A 7 -17.86 8.07 5.49
C GLU A 7 -17.07 7.02 6.26
N LEU A 8 -16.23 6.23 5.57
CA LEU A 8 -15.33 5.27 6.22
C LEU A 8 -14.31 5.97 7.13
N ASP A 9 -13.72 7.06 6.66
CA ASP A 9 -12.72 7.86 7.38
C ASP A 9 -13.29 8.54 8.62
N ALA A 10 -14.59 8.82 8.66
CA ALA A 10 -15.27 9.36 9.84
C ALA A 10 -15.49 8.32 10.96
N ARG A 11 -15.35 7.01 10.67
CA ARG A 11 -15.61 5.95 11.65
C ARG A 11 -14.44 5.80 12.62
N THR A 12 -14.75 5.71 13.91
CA THR A 12 -13.75 5.44 14.97
C THR A 12 -13.01 4.12 14.75
N LEU A 13 -13.67 3.10 14.19
CA LEU A 13 -13.04 1.83 13.88
C LEU A 13 -11.91 1.99 12.86
N THR A 14 -12.14 2.73 11.77
CA THR A 14 -11.13 3.01 10.73
C THR A 14 -9.93 3.74 11.32
N ALA A 15 -10.18 4.71 12.22
CA ALA A 15 -9.11 5.40 12.92
C ALA A 15 -8.28 4.45 13.81
N ARG A 16 -8.94 3.55 14.56
CA ARG A 16 -8.26 2.53 15.39
C ARG A 16 -7.44 1.56 14.55
N VAL A 17 -7.97 1.07 13.43
CA VAL A 17 -7.25 0.18 12.50
C VAL A 17 -6.01 0.88 11.94
N ASN A 18 -6.13 2.13 11.48
CA ASN A 18 -4.98 2.91 11.00
C ASN A 18 -3.89 3.06 12.07
N ILE A 19 -4.28 3.42 13.29
CA ILE A 19 -3.34 3.57 14.40
C ILE A 19 -2.68 2.22 14.71
N ALA A 20 -3.44 1.12 14.73
CA ALA A 20 -2.92 -0.20 15.00
C ALA A 20 -1.90 -0.66 13.94
N VAL A 21 -2.19 -0.47 12.65
CA VAL A 21 -1.26 -0.79 11.54
C VAL A 21 0.05 -0.03 11.72
N LYS A 22 -0.01 1.29 11.98
CA LYS A 22 1.20 2.10 12.13
C LYS A 22 1.96 1.76 13.41
N ALA A 23 1.27 1.57 14.52
CA ALA A 23 1.89 1.17 15.78
C ALA A 23 2.59 -0.18 15.64
N ALA A 24 1.95 -1.16 14.97
CA ALA A 24 2.56 -2.43 14.66
C ALA A 24 3.79 -2.26 13.76
N LEU A 25 3.73 -1.42 12.74
CA LEU A 25 4.87 -1.18 11.84
C LEU A 25 6.07 -0.58 12.59
N PHE A 26 5.86 0.44 13.43
CA PHE A 26 6.92 1.00 14.26
C PHE A 26 7.46 0.00 15.28
N ALA A 27 6.59 -0.80 15.91
CA ALA A 27 7.01 -1.83 16.86
C ALA A 27 7.83 -2.92 16.15
N SER A 28 7.42 -3.35 14.96
CA SER A 28 8.14 -4.31 14.14
C SER A 28 9.54 -3.80 13.79
N PHE A 29 9.69 -2.55 13.35
CA PHE A 29 11.02 -1.97 13.12
C PHE A 29 11.83 -1.79 14.39
N ALA A 30 11.21 -1.44 15.52
CA ALA A 30 11.91 -1.38 16.78
C ALA A 30 12.51 -2.75 17.14
N VAL A 31 11.76 -3.84 16.98
CA VAL A 31 12.26 -5.21 17.15
C VAL A 31 13.37 -5.52 16.13
N ALA A 32 13.12 -5.26 14.84
CA ALA A 32 14.04 -5.59 13.77
C ALA A 32 15.42 -4.92 13.90
N LEU A 33 15.48 -3.74 14.54
CA LEU A 33 16.71 -2.97 14.70
C LEU A 33 17.41 -3.19 16.05
N THR A 34 16.74 -3.81 17.03
CA THR A 34 17.27 -3.93 18.40
C THR A 34 17.45 -5.36 18.88
N VAL A 35 16.73 -6.32 18.28
CA VAL A 35 16.80 -7.73 18.64
C VAL A 35 17.63 -8.47 17.59
N PRO A 36 18.73 -9.14 17.99
CA PRO A 36 19.53 -9.93 17.06
C PRO A 36 18.77 -11.21 16.71
N LEU A 37 18.09 -11.20 15.57
CA LEU A 37 17.33 -12.33 15.03
C LEU A 37 18.02 -12.84 13.77
N ASP A 38 18.34 -14.14 13.73
CA ASP A 38 18.97 -14.80 12.58
C ASP A 38 18.15 -14.60 11.29
N ALA A 39 16.82 -14.57 11.40
CA ALA A 39 15.90 -14.34 10.27
C ALA A 39 16.06 -12.96 9.59
N LEU A 40 16.78 -12.01 10.22
CA LEU A 40 17.00 -10.66 9.69
C LEU A 40 18.42 -10.47 9.14
N GLU A 41 19.29 -11.46 9.28
CA GLU A 41 20.67 -11.38 8.81
C GLU A 41 20.67 -11.25 7.27
N GLY A 42 21.41 -10.28 6.74
CA GLY A 42 21.44 -9.99 5.30
C GLY A 42 20.18 -9.31 4.71
N LYS A 43 19.11 -9.07 5.49
CA LYS A 43 17.87 -8.44 4.97
C LYS A 43 17.91 -6.90 4.90
N ALA A 44 19.04 -6.30 5.28
CA ALA A 44 19.28 -4.85 5.26
C ALA A 44 18.18 -4.00 5.94
N MET A 45 17.57 -4.49 7.03
CA MET A 45 16.43 -3.82 7.70
C MET A 45 16.72 -2.36 8.10
N GLY A 46 17.96 -2.06 8.50
CA GLY A 46 18.39 -0.68 8.80
C GLY A 46 18.29 0.26 7.60
N ALA A 47 18.68 -0.21 6.41
CA ALA A 47 18.60 0.56 5.17
C ALA A 47 17.15 0.71 4.66
N ARG A 48 16.30 -0.30 4.91
CA ARG A 48 14.87 -0.30 4.55
C ARG A 48 14.03 0.62 5.44
N ALA A 49 14.41 0.81 6.71
CA ALA A 49 13.59 1.52 7.71
C ALA A 49 13.11 2.92 7.29
N PRO A 50 13.94 3.82 6.71
CA PRO A 50 13.48 5.13 6.28
C PRO A 50 12.36 5.05 5.23
N LEU A 51 12.49 4.15 4.25
CA LEU A 51 11.49 3.95 3.22
C LEU A 51 10.20 3.36 3.79
N PHE A 52 10.31 2.34 4.65
CA PHE A 52 9.16 1.60 5.15
C PHE A 52 8.34 2.41 6.15
N LEU A 53 9.00 3.24 6.96
CA LEU A 53 8.34 4.11 7.95
C LEU A 53 7.84 5.42 7.33
N ALA A 54 8.33 5.82 6.15
CA ALA A 54 7.96 7.09 5.52
C ALA A 54 6.45 7.26 5.35
N PRO A 55 5.67 6.30 4.82
CA PRO A 55 4.23 6.51 4.63
C PRO A 55 3.47 6.78 5.93
N ALA A 56 3.83 6.07 7.00
CA ALA A 56 3.21 6.20 8.32
C ALA A 56 3.41 7.61 8.94
N ILE A 57 4.42 8.35 8.45
CA ILE A 57 4.75 9.73 8.87
C ILE A 57 4.24 10.75 7.85
N VAL A 58 4.47 10.53 6.57
CA VAL A 58 4.16 11.48 5.49
C VAL A 58 2.66 11.74 5.40
N VAL A 59 1.82 10.70 5.48
CA VAL A 59 0.36 10.86 5.37
C VAL A 59 -0.21 11.75 6.49
N PRO A 60 0.06 11.53 7.80
CA PRO A 60 -0.42 12.44 8.83
C PRO A 60 0.19 13.84 8.75
N VAL A 61 1.45 14.00 8.34
CA VAL A 61 2.07 15.32 8.15
C VAL A 61 1.38 16.09 7.04
N VAL A 62 1.18 15.47 5.87
CA VAL A 62 0.45 16.07 4.74
C VAL A 62 -1.01 16.35 5.12
N GLY A 63 -1.66 15.41 5.81
CA GLY A 63 -3.04 15.57 6.27
C GLY A 63 -3.20 16.75 7.23
N ARG A 64 -2.25 16.95 8.15
CA ARG A 64 -2.21 18.12 9.03
C ARG A 64 -1.98 19.40 8.26
N TRP A 65 -0.99 19.44 7.36
CA TRP A 65 -0.68 20.63 6.55
C TRP A 65 -1.86 21.02 5.64
N ARG A 66 -2.51 20.04 5.02
CA ARG A 66 -3.65 20.24 4.12
C ARG A 66 -5.01 20.29 4.85
N ARG A 67 -5.00 20.22 6.19
CA ARG A 67 -6.17 20.27 7.07
C ARG A 67 -7.29 19.31 6.66
N TRP A 68 -6.95 18.05 6.39
CA TRP A 68 -7.93 17.05 6.00
C TRP A 68 -8.92 16.77 7.14
N HIS A 69 -10.21 16.90 6.84
CA HIS A 69 -11.29 16.55 7.75
C HIS A 69 -12.39 15.77 7.02
N PRO A 70 -12.70 14.52 7.41
CA PRO A 70 -11.92 13.69 8.35
C PRO A 70 -10.50 13.40 7.83
N HIS A 71 -9.59 12.99 8.72
CA HIS A 71 -8.25 12.50 8.33
C HIS A 71 -8.40 11.29 7.39
N ALA A 72 -7.43 11.08 6.49
CA ALA A 72 -7.49 10.03 5.46
C ALA A 72 -7.13 8.65 6.01
N HIS A 73 -7.83 8.19 7.05
CA HIS A 73 -7.52 6.97 7.80
C HIS A 73 -7.46 5.71 6.91
N THR A 74 -8.37 5.59 5.94
CA THR A 74 -8.44 4.44 5.02
C THR A 74 -7.19 4.39 4.14
N GLY A 75 -6.85 5.50 3.48
CA GLY A 75 -5.66 5.57 2.63
C GLY A 75 -4.35 5.46 3.41
N ASP A 76 -4.27 6.05 4.60
CA ASP A 76 -3.12 5.99 5.51
C ASP A 76 -2.81 4.55 5.95
N ALA A 77 -3.84 3.80 6.35
CA ALA A 77 -3.71 2.41 6.74
C ALA A 77 -3.31 1.52 5.57
N LEU A 78 -4.00 1.64 4.43
CA LEU A 78 -3.74 0.84 3.23
C LEU A 78 -2.34 1.10 2.65
N LEU A 79 -1.85 2.34 2.73
CA LEU A 79 -0.51 2.67 2.26
C LEU A 79 0.59 2.14 3.19
N SER A 80 0.33 2.10 4.50
CA SER A 80 1.29 1.59 5.49
C SER A 80 1.31 0.06 5.59
N ALA A 81 0.21 -0.61 5.24
CA ALA A 81 0.05 -2.05 5.38
C ALA A 81 1.05 -2.90 4.59
N PRO A 82 1.39 -2.59 3.31
CA PRO A 82 2.45 -3.30 2.57
C PRO A 82 3.74 -3.48 3.35
N PHE A 83 4.24 -2.37 3.90
CA PHE A 83 5.48 -2.33 4.66
C PHE A 83 5.38 -3.09 5.97
N LEU A 84 4.20 -3.09 6.61
CA LEU A 84 3.96 -3.90 7.80
C LEU A 84 4.02 -5.39 7.46
N LEU A 85 3.35 -5.82 6.39
CA LEU A 85 3.31 -7.23 6.00
C LEU A 85 4.70 -7.76 5.64
N ASP A 86 5.47 -7.01 4.87
CA ASP A 86 6.85 -7.34 4.54
C ASP A 86 7.74 -7.42 5.79
N THR A 87 7.67 -6.41 6.66
CA THR A 87 8.45 -6.40 7.91
C THR A 87 8.10 -7.60 8.81
N LEU A 88 6.81 -7.94 8.93
CA LEU A 88 6.38 -9.12 9.69
C LEU A 88 6.82 -10.43 9.04
N GLY A 89 6.79 -10.50 7.70
CA GLY A 89 7.30 -11.63 6.93
C GLY A 89 8.77 -11.92 7.25
N ASN A 90 9.60 -10.88 7.27
CA ASN A 90 11.01 -10.95 7.67
C ASN A 90 11.16 -11.33 9.15
N LEU A 91 10.48 -10.62 10.06
CA LEU A 91 10.58 -10.85 11.50
C LEU A 91 10.22 -12.28 11.92
N PHE A 92 9.21 -12.85 11.28
CA PHE A 92 8.78 -14.20 11.59
C PHE A 92 9.53 -15.26 10.79
N GLY A 93 10.49 -14.89 9.93
CA GLY A 93 11.23 -15.81 9.06
C GLY A 93 10.32 -16.56 8.09
N ILE A 94 9.27 -15.90 7.56
CA ILE A 94 8.34 -16.50 6.59
C ILE A 94 9.05 -16.66 5.24
N TYR A 95 9.82 -15.64 4.83
CA TYR A 95 10.65 -15.66 3.62
C TYR A 95 11.59 -16.86 3.56
N ASP A 96 12.17 -17.25 4.70
CA ASP A 96 13.14 -18.35 4.75
C ASP A 96 12.46 -19.73 4.83
N ARG A 97 11.16 -19.79 5.12
CA ARG A 97 10.40 -21.04 5.27
C ARG A 97 9.53 -21.39 4.06
N PHE A 98 9.14 -20.41 3.26
CA PHE A 98 8.22 -20.60 2.16
C PHE A 98 8.69 -19.82 0.93
N ASP A 99 9.17 -20.54 -0.08
CA ASP A 99 9.81 -19.98 -1.28
C ASP A 99 8.93 -18.97 -2.03
N GLY A 100 7.61 -19.16 -2.05
CA GLY A 100 6.66 -18.25 -2.73
C GLY A 100 6.21 -17.04 -1.90
N THR A 101 6.83 -16.76 -0.76
CA THR A 101 6.41 -15.63 0.09
C THR A 101 6.54 -14.29 -0.62
N ASP A 102 7.63 -14.13 -1.38
CA ASP A 102 7.95 -12.90 -2.07
C ASP A 102 6.93 -12.62 -3.19
N ASP A 103 6.74 -13.57 -4.10
CA ASP A 103 5.69 -13.55 -5.12
C ASP A 103 4.31 -13.16 -4.57
N VAL A 104 3.92 -13.79 -3.46
CA VAL A 104 2.62 -13.54 -2.82
C VAL A 104 2.56 -12.11 -2.28
N LEU A 105 3.62 -11.63 -1.64
CA LEU A 105 3.67 -10.27 -1.12
C LEU A 105 3.74 -9.23 -2.24
N HIS A 106 4.45 -9.47 -3.34
CA HIS A 106 4.41 -8.62 -4.53
C HIS A 106 2.99 -8.46 -5.07
N ALA A 107 2.21 -9.53 -5.14
CA ALA A 107 0.80 -9.44 -5.54
C ALA A 107 -0.09 -8.74 -4.48
N VAL A 108 -0.04 -9.19 -3.23
CA VAL A 108 -0.95 -8.72 -2.15
C VAL A 108 -0.65 -7.28 -1.74
N ASN A 109 0.62 -6.91 -1.63
CA ASN A 109 1.01 -5.55 -1.26
C ASN A 109 0.58 -4.55 -2.34
N TRP A 110 0.64 -4.94 -3.63
CA TRP A 110 0.15 -4.06 -4.70
C TRP A 110 -1.36 -3.89 -4.69
N VAL A 111 -2.13 -4.90 -4.29
CA VAL A 111 -3.58 -4.76 -4.08
C VAL A 111 -3.84 -3.65 -3.05
N LEU A 112 -3.13 -3.67 -1.93
CA LEU A 112 -3.27 -2.68 -0.85
C LEU A 112 -2.79 -1.29 -1.27
N LEU A 113 -1.63 -1.21 -1.93
CA LEU A 113 -1.03 0.03 -2.41
C LEU A 113 -1.95 0.75 -3.41
N VAL A 114 -2.49 0.03 -4.39
CA VAL A 114 -3.41 0.63 -5.37
C VAL A 114 -4.77 0.93 -4.74
N ALA A 115 -5.23 0.15 -3.75
CA ALA A 115 -6.40 0.51 -2.98
C ALA A 115 -6.20 1.81 -2.18
N ALA A 116 -4.99 2.05 -1.64
CA ALA A 116 -4.64 3.31 -0.99
C ALA A 116 -4.70 4.49 -1.96
N PHE A 117 -4.16 4.33 -3.18
CA PHE A 117 -4.26 5.34 -4.25
C PHE A 117 -5.73 5.73 -4.50
N HIS A 118 -6.62 4.75 -4.63
CA HIS A 118 -8.05 5.00 -4.82
C HIS A 118 -8.72 5.62 -3.60
N ALA A 119 -8.35 5.21 -2.39
CA ALA A 119 -8.84 5.86 -1.17
C ALA A 119 -8.49 7.36 -1.16
N PHE A 120 -7.28 7.75 -1.56
CA PHE A 120 -6.93 9.17 -1.68
C PHE A 120 -7.66 9.87 -2.82
N ARG A 121 -7.76 9.22 -3.99
CA ARG A 121 -8.46 9.77 -5.17
C ARG A 121 -9.94 10.05 -4.88
N PHE A 122 -10.67 9.06 -4.36
CA PHE A 122 -12.12 9.14 -4.17
C PHE A 122 -12.56 10.10 -3.05
N ARG A 123 -11.61 10.65 -2.29
CA ARG A 123 -11.87 11.79 -1.40
C ARG A 123 -12.19 13.08 -2.15
N ARG A 124 -11.81 13.21 -3.43
CA ARG A 124 -12.01 14.44 -4.22
C ARG A 124 -12.56 14.21 -5.62
N VAL A 125 -12.34 13.04 -6.21
CA VAL A 125 -12.76 12.71 -7.57
C VAL A 125 -13.83 11.64 -7.51
N SER A 126 -15.01 11.90 -8.06
CA SER A 126 -16.11 10.92 -8.09
C SER A 126 -16.25 10.17 -9.42
N ASP A 127 -15.54 10.61 -10.46
CA ASP A 127 -15.53 9.90 -11.74
C ASP A 127 -14.73 8.59 -11.61
N ARG A 128 -15.30 7.53 -12.18
CA ARG A 128 -14.81 6.15 -12.13
C ARG A 128 -14.43 5.59 -13.50
N ARG A 129 -14.74 6.29 -14.59
CA ARG A 129 -14.60 5.77 -15.96
C ARG A 129 -13.17 5.35 -16.29
N ASP A 130 -12.21 6.15 -15.85
CA ASP A 130 -10.77 5.92 -16.02
C ASP A 130 -10.13 5.33 -14.74
N ALA A 131 -10.91 5.04 -13.70
CA ALA A 131 -10.35 4.71 -12.39
C ALA A 131 -9.57 3.40 -12.39
N VAL A 132 -10.13 2.36 -13.01
CA VAL A 132 -9.43 1.07 -13.10
C VAL A 132 -8.09 1.23 -13.81
N LEU A 133 -8.08 1.93 -14.96
CA LEU A 133 -6.88 2.14 -15.77
C LEU A 133 -5.83 3.00 -15.05
N LEU A 134 -6.25 4.08 -14.38
CA LEU A 134 -5.35 4.94 -13.62
C LEU A 134 -4.73 4.22 -12.42
N GLY A 135 -5.50 3.39 -11.72
CA GLY A 135 -4.96 2.58 -10.61
C GLY A 135 -4.00 1.50 -11.11
N TYR A 136 -4.32 0.84 -12.23
CA TYR A 136 -3.42 -0.14 -12.84
C TYR A 136 -2.11 0.51 -13.30
N GLY A 137 -2.18 1.64 -14.00
CA GLY A 137 -1.02 2.41 -14.42
C GLY A 137 -0.18 2.92 -13.25
N PHE A 138 -0.82 3.38 -12.16
CA PHE A 138 -0.12 3.74 -10.93
C PHE A 138 0.64 2.54 -10.34
N GLY A 139 -0.01 1.38 -10.24
CA GLY A 139 0.63 0.15 -9.77
C GLY A 139 1.82 -0.28 -10.63
N ALA A 140 1.68 -0.22 -11.96
CA ALA A 140 2.75 -0.54 -12.90
C ALA A 140 3.96 0.40 -12.77
N ILE A 141 3.73 1.72 -12.62
CA ILE A 141 4.82 2.68 -12.39
C ILE A 141 5.46 2.46 -11.02
N ALA A 142 4.66 2.15 -9.99
CA ALA A 142 5.17 1.91 -8.65
C ALA A 142 6.10 0.69 -8.60
N ILE A 143 5.78 -0.42 -9.28
CA ILE A 143 6.66 -1.60 -9.30
C ILE A 143 7.95 -1.33 -10.06
N VAL A 144 7.92 -0.58 -11.16
CA VAL A 144 9.15 -0.18 -11.86
C VAL A 144 10.11 0.58 -10.92
N TRP A 145 9.57 1.48 -10.10
CA TRP A 145 10.39 2.20 -9.12
C TRP A 145 10.83 1.32 -7.95
N TRP A 146 10.01 0.36 -7.53
CA TRP A 146 10.39 -0.60 -6.49
C TRP A 146 11.58 -1.47 -6.94
N GLU A 147 11.46 -2.11 -8.11
CA GLU A 147 12.55 -2.90 -8.72
C GLU A 147 13.83 -2.07 -8.90
N ALA A 148 13.68 -0.81 -9.33
CA ALA A 148 14.83 0.10 -9.45
C ALA A 148 15.50 0.35 -8.09
N MET A 149 14.73 0.42 -7.00
CA MET A 149 15.27 0.59 -5.66
C MET A 149 15.90 -0.68 -5.12
N GLU A 150 15.31 -1.85 -5.38
CA GLU A 150 15.88 -3.14 -5.00
C GLU A 150 17.19 -3.40 -5.74
N TRP A 151 17.23 -3.10 -7.05
CA TRP A 151 18.46 -3.12 -7.82
C TRP A 151 19.52 -2.18 -7.24
N VAL A 152 19.16 -0.97 -6.79
CA VAL A 152 20.13 -0.06 -6.16
C VAL A 152 20.77 -0.67 -4.91
N VAL A 153 20.05 -1.47 -4.13
CA VAL A 153 20.56 -2.11 -2.90
C VAL A 153 20.96 -3.58 -3.11
N SER A 154 20.96 -4.06 -4.35
CA SER A 154 21.37 -5.42 -4.70
C SER A 154 22.89 -5.56 -4.79
N GLU A 155 23.35 -6.81 -4.88
CA GLU A 155 24.76 -7.14 -5.11
C GLU A 155 25.30 -6.52 -6.41
N ASP A 156 24.48 -6.53 -7.47
CA ASP A 156 24.82 -5.98 -8.80
C ASP A 156 24.75 -4.44 -8.87
N GLY A 157 24.09 -3.81 -7.88
CA GLY A 157 23.91 -2.37 -7.81
C GLY A 157 24.94 -1.66 -6.92
N LEU A 158 24.45 -0.88 -5.97
CA LEU A 158 25.26 -0.14 -4.99
C LEU A 158 25.34 -0.85 -3.63
N GLY A 159 24.70 -2.02 -3.47
CA GLY A 159 24.68 -2.80 -2.23
C GLY A 159 25.97 -3.56 -1.95
N GLY A 160 26.69 -3.99 -3.00
CA GLY A 160 27.92 -4.77 -2.87
C GLY A 160 27.67 -6.18 -2.33
N ALA A 161 28.70 -6.86 -1.80
CA ALA A 161 28.64 -8.29 -1.47
C ALA A 161 27.63 -8.69 -0.37
N ASP A 162 27.11 -7.73 0.39
CA ASP A 162 26.06 -7.96 1.41
C ASP A 162 24.67 -7.47 0.92
N GLY A 163 24.55 -7.18 -0.38
CA GLY A 163 23.33 -6.70 -1.03
C GLY A 163 22.29 -7.79 -1.26
N LEU A 164 21.13 -7.41 -1.79
CA LEU A 164 20.11 -8.37 -2.19
C LEU A 164 20.59 -9.21 -3.40
N SER A 165 20.40 -10.53 -3.31
CA SER A 165 20.65 -11.46 -4.42
C SER A 165 19.43 -11.54 -5.34
N LEU A 166 19.32 -10.60 -6.27
CA LEU A 166 18.23 -10.54 -7.26
C LEU A 166 18.58 -11.29 -8.54
N THR A 167 17.57 -11.84 -9.22
CA THR A 167 17.75 -12.42 -10.57
C THR A 167 16.86 -11.73 -11.59
N TYR A 168 17.24 -11.77 -12.88
CA TYR A 168 16.38 -11.24 -13.94
C TYR A 168 14.99 -11.91 -13.98
N GLY A 169 14.93 -13.21 -13.68
CA GLY A 169 13.66 -13.94 -13.63
C GLY A 169 12.73 -13.43 -12.52
N ASP A 170 13.32 -13.12 -11.37
CA ASP A 170 12.68 -12.53 -10.19
C ASP A 170 12.03 -11.19 -10.55
N THR A 171 12.85 -10.23 -11.00
CA THR A 171 12.39 -8.89 -11.40
C THR A 171 11.27 -8.93 -12.44
N ILE A 172 11.35 -9.82 -13.45
CA ILE A 172 10.27 -9.95 -14.43
C ILE A 172 9.00 -10.55 -13.79
N GLY A 173 9.16 -11.53 -12.90
CA GLY A 173 8.08 -12.07 -12.09
C GLY A 173 7.38 -10.99 -11.26
N ASP A 174 8.15 -10.18 -10.54
CA ASP A 174 7.66 -9.13 -9.66
C ASP A 174 6.94 -8.03 -10.41
N LEU A 175 7.48 -7.60 -11.56
CA LEU A 175 6.80 -6.68 -12.48
C LEU A 175 5.42 -7.20 -12.89
N VAL A 176 5.31 -8.48 -13.23
CA VAL A 176 4.04 -9.10 -13.66
C VAL A 176 3.08 -9.26 -12.48
N LEU A 177 3.55 -9.80 -11.36
CA LEU A 177 2.73 -10.09 -10.18
C LEU A 177 2.21 -8.80 -9.54
N SER A 178 3.10 -7.83 -9.34
CA SER A 178 2.76 -6.55 -8.73
C SER A 178 1.84 -5.72 -9.62
N SER A 179 2.11 -5.63 -10.93
CA SER A 179 1.19 -4.92 -11.83
C SER A 179 -0.19 -5.58 -11.86
N THR A 180 -0.26 -6.91 -11.92
CA THR A 180 -1.52 -7.67 -11.87
C THR A 180 -2.24 -7.50 -10.52
N GLY A 181 -1.52 -7.57 -9.40
CA GLY A 181 -2.04 -7.25 -8.08
C GLY A 181 -2.58 -5.83 -8.02
N GLY A 182 -1.90 -4.88 -8.68
CA GLY A 182 -2.35 -3.51 -8.83
C GLY A 182 -3.65 -3.39 -9.64
N LEU A 183 -3.83 -4.18 -10.70
CA LEU A 183 -5.10 -4.26 -11.43
C LEU A 183 -6.24 -4.77 -10.54
N VAL A 184 -6.00 -5.86 -9.80
CA VAL A 184 -6.98 -6.42 -8.85
C VAL A 184 -7.32 -5.40 -7.78
N GLY A 185 -6.33 -4.75 -7.16
CA GLY A 185 -6.51 -3.68 -6.20
C GLY A 185 -7.31 -2.51 -6.76
N SER A 186 -7.05 -2.14 -8.01
CA SER A 186 -7.81 -1.10 -8.71
C SER A 186 -9.28 -1.46 -8.86
N VAL A 187 -9.59 -2.68 -9.33
CA VAL A 187 -10.97 -3.16 -9.49
C VAL A 187 -11.70 -3.22 -8.14
N VAL A 188 -11.08 -3.84 -7.14
CA VAL A 188 -11.67 -4.00 -5.80
C VAL A 188 -11.91 -2.64 -5.14
N ALA A 189 -10.93 -1.74 -5.20
CA ALA A 189 -11.06 -0.42 -4.60
C ALA A 189 -12.12 0.45 -5.31
N VAL A 190 -12.22 0.38 -6.64
CA VAL A 190 -13.32 1.06 -7.36
C VAL A 190 -14.67 0.51 -6.94
N ALA A 191 -14.80 -0.80 -6.77
CA ALA A 191 -16.05 -1.43 -6.34
C ALA A 191 -16.44 -1.02 -4.90
N LEU A 192 -15.47 -0.93 -3.98
CA LEU A 192 -15.73 -0.70 -2.55
C LEU A 192 -15.72 0.78 -2.14
N LEU A 193 -14.94 1.62 -2.81
CA LEU A 193 -14.62 2.98 -2.36
C LEU A 193 -15.23 4.08 -3.24
N CYS A 194 -15.74 3.73 -4.43
CA CYS A 194 -16.36 4.71 -5.31
C CYS A 194 -17.58 5.38 -4.63
N PRO A 195 -17.80 6.70 -4.84
CA PRO A 195 -19.00 7.38 -4.35
C PRO A 195 -20.29 6.77 -4.90
N HIS A 196 -21.32 6.68 -4.05
CA HIS A 196 -22.66 6.26 -4.47
C HIS A 196 -23.30 7.35 -5.34
N ARG A 197 -23.88 6.96 -6.48
CA ARG A 197 -24.75 7.86 -7.24
C ARG A 197 -26.09 7.93 -6.49
N PRO A 198 -26.63 9.12 -6.21
CA PRO A 198 -28.00 9.20 -5.69
C PRO A 198 -28.95 8.53 -6.69
N ALA A 199 -29.98 7.85 -6.18
CA ALA A 199 -31.06 7.35 -7.02
C ALA A 199 -31.64 8.54 -7.83
N PRO A 200 -32.04 8.33 -9.10
CA PRO A 200 -32.80 9.37 -9.78
C PRO A 200 -33.99 9.72 -8.89
N GLU A 201 -34.12 11.01 -8.54
CA GLU A 201 -35.36 11.51 -7.95
C GLU A 201 -36.47 11.07 -8.89
N ALA A 202 -37.45 10.32 -8.37
CA ALA A 202 -38.66 10.06 -9.11
C ALA A 202 -39.25 11.44 -9.42
N GLU A 203 -39.06 11.90 -10.66
CA GLU A 203 -39.72 13.09 -11.18
C GLU A 203 -41.20 12.87 -10.90
N GLY A 204 -41.72 13.67 -9.98
CA GLY A 204 -43.10 13.57 -9.56
C GLY A 204 -43.98 13.67 -10.77
N GLU A 205 -44.77 12.61 -10.97
CA GLU A 205 -46.08 12.69 -11.57
C GLU A 205 -46.85 13.81 -10.84
N ALA A 206 -46.81 14.99 -11.41
CA ALA A 206 -47.79 16.03 -11.19
C ALA A 206 -48.40 16.37 -12.56
N GLU A 207 -49.18 15.42 -13.08
CA GLU A 207 -50.37 15.76 -13.85
C GLU A 207 -51.34 16.45 -12.89
N THR A 208 -51.62 17.73 -13.15
CA THR A 208 -52.98 18.29 -13.36
C THR A 208 -52.85 19.74 -13.79
#